data_AF-A0A7W5XVF8-F1
#
_entry.id   AF-A0A7W5XVF8-F1
#
_cell.length_a   1.000
_cell.length_b   1.000
_cell.length_c   1.000
_cell.angle_alpha   90.00
_cell.angle_beta   90.00
_cell.angle_gamma   90.00
#
_symmetry.space_group_name_H-M   'P 1'
#
loop_
_entity.id
_entity.type
_entity.pdbx_description
1 polymer ?
#
loop_
_entity_poly.entity_id
_entity_poly.type
_entity_poly.pdbx_seq_one_letter_code
_entity_poly.pdbx_strand_id
1 'polypeptide(L)' 'MTKAEEIKVGSKVEPLRKTRPCPECGRQSVREHYPFCSDRCRSVDLSRWLNGSYAIPVTEDETKADGSHQD' A
#
# COMPACT_ATOMS: atom_id res chain seq x y z
N MET A 1 47.58 14.11 1.29
CA MET A 1 46.26 14.64 1.70
C MET A 1 45.36 14.61 0.47
N THR A 2 44.81 13.45 0.11
CA THR A 2 43.93 13.30 -1.05
C THR A 2 42.50 13.66 -0.63
N LYS A 3 41.97 14.71 -1.25
CA LYS A 3 40.71 15.37 -0.91
C LYS A 3 39.55 14.51 -1.43
N ALA A 4 38.79 13.91 -0.52
CA ALA A 4 37.53 13.23 -0.84
C ALA A 4 36.53 14.31 -1.27
N GLU A 5 36.16 14.33 -2.55
CA GLU A 5 35.11 15.21 -3.04
C GLU A 5 33.75 14.61 -2.64
N GLU A 6 33.01 15.38 -1.83
CA GLU A 6 31.68 15.06 -1.33
C GLU A 6 30.69 14.81 -2.47
N ILE A 7 30.04 13.65 -2.42
CA ILE A 7 28.95 13.29 -3.33
C ILE A 7 27.73 14.14 -2.97
N LYS A 8 27.40 15.10 -3.84
CA LYS A 8 26.21 15.94 -3.69
C LYS A 8 24.95 15.14 -4.03
N VAL A 9 24.39 14.44 -3.05
CA VAL A 9 23.13 13.69 -3.19
C VAL A 9 21.98 14.70 -3.28
N GLY A 10 21.57 15.02 -4.50
CA GLY A 10 20.59 16.09 -4.74
C GLY A 10 19.73 15.89 -5.97
N SER A 11 19.28 14.65 -6.23
CA SER A 11 18.24 14.46 -7.24
C SER A 11 16.88 14.81 -6.64
N LYS A 12 16.25 15.89 -7.13
CA LYS A 12 14.88 16.29 -6.78
C LYS A 12 13.92 15.19 -7.26
N VAL A 13 13.59 14.24 -6.39
CA VAL A 13 12.72 13.11 -6.74
C VAL A 13 11.27 13.57 -6.78
N GLU A 14 10.80 14.02 -7.94
CA GLU A 14 9.38 14.31 -8.15
C GLU A 14 8.53 13.09 -7.78
N PRO A 15 7.44 13.24 -7.01
CA PRO A 15 6.66 12.10 -6.55
C PRO A 15 5.92 11.47 -7.73
N LEU A 16 6.31 10.26 -8.12
CA LEU A 16 5.67 9.51 -9.22
C LEU A 16 4.19 9.19 -8.95
N ARG A 17 3.74 9.24 -7.69
CA ARG A 17 2.37 8.92 -7.28
C ARG A 17 1.71 10.12 -6.64
N LYS A 18 0.51 10.46 -7.14
CA LYS A 18 -0.37 11.49 -6.56
C LYS A 18 -0.71 11.11 -5.12
N THR A 19 -0.75 12.10 -4.24
CA THR A 19 -1.17 11.88 -2.85
C THR A 19 -2.66 11.50 -2.82
N ARG A 20 -3.04 10.55 -1.96
CA ARG A 20 -4.43 10.08 -1.82
C ARG A 20 -4.85 10.13 -0.34
N PRO A 21 -6.16 10.20 -0.04
CA PRO A 21 -6.64 10.01 1.32
C PRO A 21 -6.27 8.62 1.86
N CYS A 22 -5.89 8.56 3.13
CA CYS A 22 -5.57 7.33 3.84
C CYS A 22 -6.83 6.44 3.92
N PRO A 23 -6.77 5.17 3.49
CA PRO A 23 -7.95 4.30 3.49
C PRO A 23 -8.47 4.00 4.91
N GLU A 24 -7.62 4.10 5.93
CA GLU A 24 -8.01 3.82 7.32
C GLU A 24 -8.65 4.99 8.06
N CYS A 25 -8.31 6.24 7.71
CA CYS A 25 -8.77 7.41 8.49
C CYS A 25 -9.05 8.68 7.67
N GLY A 26 -8.89 8.65 6.35
CA GLY A 26 -9.19 9.76 5.44
C GLY A 26 -8.15 10.90 5.40
N ARG A 27 -7.17 10.94 6.30
CA ARG A 27 -6.10 11.97 6.26
C ARG A 27 -5.20 11.83 5.04
N GLN A 28 -4.53 12.91 4.64
CA GLN A 28 -3.63 12.89 3.48
C GLN A 28 -2.49 11.86 3.66
N SER A 29 -2.25 11.02 2.65
CA SER A 29 -1.12 10.09 2.63
C SER A 29 0.21 10.83 2.62
N VAL A 30 1.20 10.32 3.33
CA VAL A 30 2.58 10.81 3.27
C VAL A 30 3.45 9.86 2.44
N ARG A 31 4.52 10.38 1.83
CA ARG A 31 5.35 9.61 0.89
C ARG A 31 5.94 8.34 1.51
N GLU A 32 6.37 8.44 2.76
CA GLU A 32 7.03 7.34 3.49
C GLU A 32 6.08 6.18 3.82
N HIS A 33 4.81 6.50 4.11
CA HIS A 33 3.80 5.50 4.48
C HIS A 33 2.74 5.28 3.38
N TYR A 34 2.93 5.80 2.17
CA TYR A 34 1.95 5.73 1.09
C TYR A 34 1.49 4.27 0.88
N PRO A 35 0.17 3.98 0.84
CA PRO A 35 -0.97 4.91 0.71
C PRO A 35 -1.55 5.48 2.02
N PHE A 36 -0.91 5.23 3.16
CA PHE A 36 -1.40 5.64 4.48
C PHE A 36 -0.82 6.99 4.94
N CYS A 37 -1.42 7.56 5.99
CA CYS A 37 -0.90 8.76 6.64
C CYS A 37 0.20 8.48 7.69
N SER A 38 0.32 7.23 8.18
CA SER A 38 1.29 6.83 9.21
C SER A 38 1.45 5.32 9.30
N ASP A 39 2.51 4.84 9.97
CA ASP A 39 2.70 3.42 10.29
C ASP A 39 1.56 2.83 11.11
N ARG A 40 1.00 3.59 12.06
CA ARG A 40 -0.17 3.14 12.85
C ARG A 40 -1.33 2.74 11.95
N CYS A 41 -1.63 3.53 10.92
CA CYS A 41 -2.71 3.19 9.98
C CYS A 41 -2.36 1.95 9.14
N ARG A 42 -1.11 1.79 8.70
CA ARG A 42 -0.67 0.57 8.02
C ARG A 42 -0.87 -0.68 8.90
N SER A 43 -0.53 -0.61 10.18
CA SER A 43 -0.71 -1.74 11.10
C SER A 43 -2.19 -2.08 11.34
N VAL A 44 -3.06 -1.07 11.45
CA VAL A 44 -4.51 -1.28 11.62
C VAL A 44 -5.11 -1.96 10.39
N ASP A 45 -4.75 -1.50 9.18
CA ASP A 45 -5.17 -2.15 7.93
C ASP A 45 -4.74 -3.62 7.92
N LEU A 46 -3.47 -3.90 8.25
CA LEU A 46 -2.97 -5.27 8.35
C LEU A 46 -3.77 -6.11 9.36
N SER A 47 -4.13 -5.56 10.52
CA SER A 47 -4.98 -6.27 11.48
C SER A 47 -6.36 -6.59 10.91
N ARG A 48 -6.99 -5.70 10.13
CA ARG A 48 -8.28 -5.97 9.46
C ARG A 48 -8.16 -7.12 8.46
N TRP A 49 -7.04 -7.19 7.72
CA TRP A 49 -6.75 -8.32 6.83
C TRP A 49 -6.64 -9.64 7.59
N LEU A 50 -5.84 -9.67 8.66
CA LEU A 50 -5.63 -10.87 9.46
C LEU A 50 -6.91 -11.33 10.18
N ASN A 51 -7.79 -10.40 10.53
CA ASN A 51 -9.07 -10.69 11.17
C ASN A 51 -10.18 -11.05 10.17
N GLY A 52 -9.90 -11.10 8.87
CA GLY A 52 -10.89 -11.43 7.83
C GLY A 52 -11.96 -10.37 7.62
N SER A 53 -11.72 -9.11 8.02
CA SER A 53 -12.68 -8.02 7.81
C SER A 53 -12.82 -7.63 6.33
N TYR A 54 -11.80 -7.93 5.53
CA TYR A 54 -11.83 -7.79 4.07
C TYR A 54 -12.30 -9.10 3.42
N ALA A 55 -13.59 -9.41 3.55
CA ALA A 55 -14.22 -10.56 2.90
C ALA A 55 -15.02 -10.12 1.66
N ILE A 56 -14.91 -10.88 0.57
CA ILE A 56 -15.74 -10.68 -0.62
C ILE A 56 -17.05 -11.45 -0.38
N PRO A 57 -18.21 -10.80 -0.39
CA PRO A 57 -19.49 -11.49 -0.21
C PRO A 57 -19.74 -12.44 -1.40
N VAL A 58 -20.22 -13.65 -1.10
CA VAL A 58 -20.70 -14.58 -2.13
C VAL A 58 -22.13 -14.20 -2.47
N THR A 59 -22.38 -13.91 -3.74
CA THR A 59 -23.74 -13.91 -4.31
C THR A 59 -24.04 -15.33 -4.76
N GLU A 60 -25.24 -15.83 -4.48
CA GLU A 60 -25.70 -17.22 -4.77
C GLU A 60 -25.80 -17.57 -6.27
N ASP A 61 -25.06 -16.88 -7.15
CA ASP A 61 -24.86 -17.26 -8.55
C ASP A 61 -23.68 -18.25 -8.63
N GLU A 62 -23.94 -19.47 -8.18
CA GLU A 62 -23.09 -20.66 -8.22
C GLU A 62 -22.79 -21.10 -9.68
N THR A 63 -22.07 -20.31 -10.48
CA THR A 63 -21.69 -20.73 -11.85
C THR A 63 -20.29 -20.27 -12.31
N LYS A 64 -19.48 -19.62 -11.47
CA LYS A 64 -18.16 -19.12 -11.92
C LYS A 64 -17.10 -19.17 -10.84
N ALA A 65 -16.75 -20.35 -10.33
CA ALA A 65 -15.52 -20.54 -9.56
C ALA A 65 -15.01 -21.99 -9.56
N ASP A 66 -15.08 -22.71 -10.69
CA ASP A 66 -14.24 -23.90 -10.88
C ASP A 66 -12.97 -23.51 -11.64
N GLY A 67 -11.88 -23.33 -10.89
CA GLY A 67 -10.55 -23.31 -11.48
C GLY A 67 -10.27 -24.67 -12.08
N SER A 68 -10.51 -24.82 -13.38
CA SER A 68 -10.08 -25.97 -14.17
C SER A 68 -8.56 -26.16 -14.04
N HIS A 69 -8.15 -27.12 -13.22
CA HIS A 69 -6.86 -27.78 -13.35
C HIS A 69 -7.14 -29.22 -13.80
N GLN A 70 -6.91 -29.46 -15.08
CA GLN A 70 -7.01 -30.77 -15.71
C GLN A 70 -5.69 -31.00 -16.45
N ASP A 71 -4.78 -31.71 -15.78
CA ASP A 71 -3.85 -32.71 -16.35
C ASP A 71 -3.44 -33.67 -15.22
#